data_AF-A0A3Q7ELU4-F1
#
_entry.id   AF-A0A3Q7ELU4-F1
#
_cell.length_a   1.000
_cell.length_b   1.000
_cell.length_c   1.000
_cell.angle_alpha   90.00
_cell.angle_beta   90.00
_cell.angle_gamma   90.00
#
_symmetry.space_group_name_H-M   'P 1'
#
loop_
_entity.id
_entity.type
_entity.pdbx_description
1 polymer ?
#
loop_
_entity_poly.entity_id
_entity_poly.type
_entity_poly.pdbx_seq_one_letter_code
_entity_poly.pdbx_strand_id
1 'polypeptide(L)'
;MDLQDAFAAGGEFGIFEGRSFALIHPIVMGGLFVYTLYAGYLGWQWRRVRTIQNEINELKKEVKPVAVTPEGTPVENPKPSPVEAKIQQLTEERKELIKGSFRDRHFNAGSILLGFGVSEAIFGGITVLWAVAAALVPAMQKGNETARSLHIALNAINFR
;
A
#
# COMPACT_ATOMS: atom_id res chain seq x y z
N MET A 1 -31.55 -28.75 -1.26
CA MET A 1 -30.11 -28.63 -1.55
C MET A 1 -29.45 -29.71 -0.72
N ASP A 2 -28.99 -30.76 -1.38
CA ASP A 2 -28.37 -31.88 -0.67
C ASP A 2 -26.99 -31.45 -0.15
N LEU A 3 -26.60 -31.90 1.04
CA LEU A 3 -25.32 -31.56 1.66
C LEU A 3 -24.11 -32.12 0.87
N GLN A 4 -24.37 -33.08 -0.03
CA GLN A 4 -23.37 -33.67 -0.92
C GLN A 4 -22.91 -32.72 -2.05
N ASP A 5 -23.73 -31.78 -2.51
CA ASP A 5 -23.34 -30.86 -3.60
C ASP A 5 -22.32 -29.79 -3.15
N ALA A 6 -22.07 -29.69 -1.83
CA ALA A 6 -21.18 -28.69 -1.24
C ALA A 6 -19.72 -29.13 -1.11
N PHE A 7 -19.40 -30.40 -1.42
CA PHE A 7 -18.04 -30.91 -1.36
C PHE A 7 -17.60 -31.36 -2.74
N ALA A 8 -16.58 -30.67 -3.29
CA ALA A 8 -15.59 -31.16 -4.27
C ALA A 8 -16.20 -31.90 -5.49
N ALA A 9 -16.05 -31.34 -6.71
CA ALA A 9 -16.44 -31.93 -7.99
C ALA A 9 -15.76 -33.29 -8.32
N GLY A 10 -15.79 -34.27 -7.43
CA GLY A 10 -15.34 -35.63 -7.63
C GLY A 10 -13.86 -35.81 -7.94
N GLY A 11 -12.99 -34.83 -7.71
CA GLY A 11 -11.59 -34.87 -8.12
C GLY A 11 -11.30 -34.24 -9.49
N GLU A 12 -12.28 -33.62 -10.15
CA GLU A 12 -12.16 -33.02 -11.48
C GLU A 12 -11.09 -31.91 -11.56
N PHE A 13 -10.86 -31.18 -10.47
CA PHE A 13 -9.90 -30.07 -10.43
C PHE A 13 -8.57 -30.41 -9.73
N GLY A 14 -8.40 -31.67 -9.29
CA GLY A 14 -7.17 -32.15 -8.67
C GLY A 14 -6.72 -31.28 -7.48
N ILE A 15 -5.50 -30.74 -7.53
CA ILE A 15 -4.95 -29.90 -6.45
C ILE A 15 -5.68 -28.57 -6.24
N PHE A 16 -6.51 -28.15 -7.20
CA PHE A 16 -7.32 -26.95 -7.11
C PHE A 16 -8.68 -27.20 -6.44
N GLU A 17 -8.95 -28.43 -6.04
CA GLU A 17 -10.20 -28.81 -5.39
C GLU A 17 -10.12 -28.67 -3.87
N GLY A 18 -11.12 -28.02 -3.27
CA GLY A 18 -11.26 -27.93 -1.81
C GLY A 18 -10.24 -27.01 -1.12
N ARG A 19 -9.60 -27.51 -0.06
CA ARG A 19 -8.85 -26.71 0.93
C ARG A 19 -7.62 -25.99 0.36
N SER A 20 -6.99 -26.52 -0.69
CA SER A 20 -5.80 -25.92 -1.29
C SER A 20 -6.11 -24.58 -1.97
N PHE A 21 -7.23 -24.50 -2.69
CA PHE A 21 -7.69 -23.24 -3.30
C PHE A 21 -8.11 -22.22 -2.24
N ALA A 22 -8.71 -22.69 -1.14
CA ALA A 22 -9.09 -21.82 -0.02
C ALA A 22 -7.89 -21.12 0.65
N LEU A 23 -6.67 -21.65 0.53
CA LEU A 23 -5.46 -21.02 1.06
C LEU A 23 -4.97 -19.82 0.22
N ILE A 24 -5.42 -19.68 -1.02
CA ILE A 24 -5.04 -18.55 -1.87
C ILE A 24 -5.43 -17.22 -1.21
N HIS A 25 -6.65 -17.13 -0.67
CA HIS A 25 -7.13 -15.91 -0.05
C HIS A 25 -6.29 -15.44 1.15
N PRO A 26 -6.04 -16.25 2.20
CA PRO A 26 -5.21 -15.81 3.32
C PRO A 26 -3.74 -15.55 2.93
N ILE A 27 -3.19 -16.26 1.93
CA ILE A 27 -1.85 -15.99 1.42
C ILE A 27 -1.80 -14.62 0.73
N VAL A 28 -2.78 -14.33 -0.14
CA VAL A 28 -2.90 -13.02 -0.81
C VAL A 28 -3.08 -11.91 0.22
N MET A 29 -3.97 -12.09 1.21
CA MET A 29 -4.19 -11.10 2.27
C MET A 29 -2.92 -10.85 3.11
N GLY A 30 -2.18 -11.91 3.46
CA GLY A 30 -0.88 -11.78 4.13
C GLY A 30 0.14 -11.04 3.28
N GLY A 31 0.21 -11.34 1.98
CA GLY A 31 1.09 -10.66 1.03
C GLY A 31 0.76 -9.17 0.89
N LEU A 32 -0.52 -8.82 0.74
CA LEU A 32 -1.00 -7.44 0.67
C LEU A 32 -0.68 -6.66 1.95
N PHE A 33 -0.84 -7.28 3.11
CA PHE A 33 -0.49 -6.67 4.39
C PHE A 33 1.00 -6.31 4.45
N VAL A 34 1.89 -7.26 4.13
CA VAL A 34 3.34 -7.00 4.11
C VAL A 34 3.72 -5.96 3.06
N TYR A 35 3.11 -6.01 1.88
CA TYR A 35 3.35 -5.04 0.81
C TYR A 35 2.90 -3.62 1.20
N THR A 36 1.80 -3.51 1.96
CA THR A 36 1.33 -2.24 2.53
C THR A 36 2.32 -1.67 3.54
N LEU A 37 2.86 -2.50 4.44
CA LEU A 37 3.92 -2.10 5.36
C LEU A 37 5.17 -1.62 4.60
N TYR A 38 5.53 -2.30 3.51
CA TYR A 38 6.64 -1.90 2.65
C TYR A 38 6.39 -0.54 1.98
N ALA A 39 5.20 -0.31 1.41
CA ALA A 39 4.84 0.99 0.85
C ALA A 39 4.91 2.11 1.91
N GLY A 40 4.45 1.83 3.13
CA GLY A 40 4.56 2.73 4.29
C GLY A 40 6.01 3.06 4.65
N TYR A 41 6.88 2.06 4.69
CA TYR A 41 8.32 2.22 4.92
C TYR A 41 8.96 3.14 3.87
N LEU A 42 8.71 2.91 2.58
CA LEU A 42 9.23 3.75 1.50
C LEU A 42 8.77 5.21 1.65
N GLY A 43 7.50 5.43 2.02
CA GLY A 43 6.96 6.76 2.26
C GLY A 43 7.62 7.45 3.46
N TRP A 44 7.95 6.70 4.51
CA TRP A 44 8.70 7.21 5.64
C TRP A 44 10.13 7.61 5.26
N GLN A 45 10.83 6.81 4.46
CA GLN A 45 12.17 7.15 3.96
C GLN A 45 12.14 8.44 3.11
N TRP A 46 11.15 8.61 2.24
CA TRP A 46 10.99 9.87 1.50
C TRP A 46 10.71 11.07 2.41
N ARG A 47 9.95 10.87 3.51
CA ARG A 47 9.78 11.92 4.54
C ARG A 47 11.11 12.25 5.22
N ARG A 48 11.89 11.23 5.60
CA ARG A 48 13.20 11.37 6.26
C ARG A 48 14.18 12.23 5.45
N VAL A 49 14.23 12.03 4.12
CA VAL A 49 15.06 12.86 3.20
C VAL A 49 14.79 14.36 3.36
N ARG A 50 13.52 14.74 3.58
CA ARG A 50 13.10 16.15 3.72
C ARG A 50 13.32 16.67 5.14
N THR A 51 13.07 15.87 6.17
CA THR A 51 13.23 16.30 7.56
C THR A 51 14.70 16.46 7.95
N ILE A 52 15.59 15.58 7.48
CA ILE A 52 17.04 15.70 7.73
C ILE A 52 17.57 17.06 7.23
N GLN A 53 17.08 17.54 6.09
CA GLN A 53 17.53 18.82 5.56
C GLN A 53 17.20 19.98 6.52
N ASN A 54 16.06 19.91 7.21
CA ASN A 54 15.67 20.90 8.22
C ASN A 54 16.57 20.78 9.45
N GLU A 55 16.79 19.56 9.96
CA GLU A 55 17.69 19.29 11.09
C GLU A 55 19.11 19.83 10.83
N ILE A 56 19.65 19.59 9.63
CA ILE A 56 20.96 20.13 9.23
C ILE A 56 20.96 21.66 9.25
N ASN A 57 19.91 22.30 8.76
CA ASN A 57 19.82 23.76 8.70
C ASN A 57 19.68 24.39 10.09
N GLU A 58 19.03 23.71 11.03
CA GLU A 58 18.92 24.15 12.42
C GLU A 58 20.26 23.99 13.16
N LEU A 59 20.90 22.82 13.06
CA LEU A 59 22.20 22.57 13.67
C LEU A 59 23.27 23.53 13.15
N LYS A 60 23.23 23.90 11.86
CA LYS A 60 24.13 24.91 11.28
C LYS A 60 23.99 26.30 11.92
N LYS A 61 22.84 26.64 12.49
CA LYS A 61 22.64 27.93 13.20
C LYS A 61 23.24 27.91 14.60
N GLU A 62 23.34 26.72 15.22
CA GLU A 62 23.93 26.54 16.55
C GLU A 62 25.46 26.58 16.52
N VAL A 63 26.07 26.26 15.37
CA VAL A 63 27.50 26.46 15.13
C VAL A 63 27.76 27.97 15.11
N LYS A 64 28.24 28.52 16.24
CA LYS A 64 28.66 29.92 16.34
C LYS A 64 29.68 30.23 15.23
N PRO A 65 29.56 31.36 14.51
CA PRO A 65 30.57 31.75 13.53
C PRO A 65 31.93 31.84 14.24
N VAL A 66 32.95 31.23 13.63
CA VAL A 66 34.34 31.27 14.09
C VAL A 66 34.71 32.74 14.34
N ALA A 67 35.12 33.07 15.57
CA ALA A 67 35.70 34.38 15.86
C ALA A 67 37.00 34.49 15.05
N VAL A 68 37.02 35.41 14.09
CA VAL A 68 38.22 35.71 13.30
C VAL A 68 39.13 36.59 14.15
N THR A 69 40.35 36.13 14.44
CA THR A 69 41.40 36.98 14.99
C THR A 69 41.89 37.97 13.93
N PRO A 70 42.41 39.16 14.31
CA PRO A 70 42.83 40.20 13.37
C PRO A 70 43.92 39.79 12.36
N GLU A 71 44.57 38.65 12.55
CA GLU A 71 45.78 38.21 11.84
C GLU A 71 45.53 37.13 10.77
N GLY A 72 44.27 36.82 10.45
CA GLY A 72 43.94 36.00 9.26
C GLY A 72 44.40 34.53 9.31
N THR A 73 44.82 34.03 10.47
CA THR A 73 45.11 32.60 10.68
C THR A 73 43.87 31.91 11.28
N PRO A 74 43.30 30.89 10.62
CA PRO A 74 42.20 30.10 11.17
C PRO A 74 42.66 29.40 12.46
N VAL A 75 41.93 29.61 13.56
CA VAL A 75 42.15 28.85 14.80
C VAL A 75 41.82 27.38 14.51
N GLU A 76 42.85 26.56 14.42
CA GLU A 76 42.75 25.13 14.19
C GLU A 76 42.03 24.48 15.37
N ASN A 77 40.81 24.00 15.15
CA ASN A 77 40.14 23.06 16.05
C ASN A 77 40.44 21.66 15.50
N PRO A 78 41.32 20.84 16.13
CA PRO A 78 41.71 19.54 15.59
C PRO A 78 40.68 18.43 15.88
N LYS A 79 39.49 18.77 16.39
CA LYS A 79 38.39 17.82 16.61
C LYS A 79 37.06 18.48 16.23
N PRO A 80 36.24 17.85 15.37
CA PRO A 80 34.92 18.38 15.07
C PRO A 80 34.12 18.44 16.38
N SER A 81 33.51 19.58 16.63
CA SER A 81 32.51 19.71 17.70
C SER A 81 31.46 18.59 17.52
N PRO A 82 30.88 18.01 18.59
CA PRO A 82 29.83 16.99 18.47
C PRO A 82 28.69 17.37 17.50
N VAL A 83 28.41 18.67 17.36
CA VAL A 83 27.43 19.23 16.44
C VAL A 83 27.88 19.14 14.98
N GLU A 84 29.16 19.40 14.68
CA GLU A 84 29.72 19.30 13.33
C GLU A 84 29.79 17.85 12.86
N ALA A 85 30.15 16.92 13.75
CA ALA A 85 30.10 15.49 13.48
C ALA A 85 28.66 15.02 13.16
N LYS A 86 27.66 15.54 13.88
CA LYS A 86 26.25 15.24 13.62
C LYS A 86 25.78 15.79 12.27
N ILE A 87 26.21 16.99 11.89
CA ILE A 87 25.91 17.58 10.58
C ILE A 87 26.51 16.72 9.45
N GLN A 88 27.74 16.22 9.61
CA GLN A 88 28.37 15.34 8.62
C GLN A 88 27.61 14.02 8.48
N GLN A 89 27.30 13.35 9.60
CA GLN A 89 26.51 12.12 9.60
C GLN A 89 25.14 12.28 8.93
N LEU A 90 24.39 13.32 9.29
CA LEU A 90 23.08 13.60 8.69
C LEU A 90 23.19 13.94 7.20
N THR A 91 24.27 14.62 6.80
CA THR A 91 24.53 14.93 5.38
C THR A 91 24.81 13.67 4.58
N GLU A 92 25.56 12.73 5.15
CA GLU A 92 25.84 11.42 4.55
C GLU A 92 24.57 10.56 4.47
N GLU A 93 23.82 10.44 5.58
CA GLU A 93 22.52 9.75 5.62
C GLU A 93 21.60 10.29 4.53
N ARG A 94 21.47 11.62 4.41
CA ARG A 94 20.64 12.23 3.35
C ARG A 94 21.11 11.84 1.95
N LYS A 95 22.42 11.80 1.70
CA LYS A 95 22.98 11.41 0.39
C LYS A 95 22.64 9.95 0.07
N GLU A 96 22.77 9.06 1.04
CA GLU A 96 22.39 7.65 0.88
C GLU A 96 20.89 7.50 0.61
N LEU A 97 20.06 8.22 1.36
CA LEU A 97 18.62 8.16 1.18
C LEU A 97 18.17 8.71 -0.18
N ILE A 98 18.83 9.76 -0.69
CA ILE A 98 18.55 10.28 -2.03
C ILE A 98 18.89 9.24 -3.11
N LYS A 99 20.02 8.52 -2.97
CA LYS A 99 20.41 7.45 -3.91
C LYS A 99 19.40 6.30 -3.94
N GLY A 100 18.66 6.08 -2.85
CA GLY A 100 17.64 5.04 -2.76
C GLY A 100 16.39 5.28 -3.61
N SER A 101 16.19 6.47 -4.18
CA SER A 101 15.02 6.84 -5.00
C SER A 101 13.67 6.50 -4.35
N PHE A 102 13.56 6.72 -3.03
CA PHE A 102 12.38 6.32 -2.24
C PHE A 102 11.06 6.97 -2.68
N ARG A 103 11.12 8.15 -3.30
CA ARG A 103 9.95 8.82 -3.87
C ARG A 103 9.30 7.97 -4.96
N ASP A 104 10.07 7.56 -5.96
CA ASP A 104 9.55 6.82 -7.11
C ASP A 104 9.14 5.40 -6.71
N ARG A 105 9.92 4.78 -5.82
CA ARG A 105 9.56 3.46 -5.26
C ARG A 105 8.24 3.51 -4.49
N HIS A 106 8.04 4.54 -3.64
CA HIS A 106 6.79 4.70 -2.90
C HIS A 106 5.61 4.95 -3.85
N PHE A 107 5.80 5.79 -4.87
CA PHE A 107 4.77 6.06 -5.88
C PHE A 107 4.38 4.80 -6.65
N ASN A 108 5.36 4.01 -7.09
CA ASN A 108 5.12 2.77 -7.83
C ASN A 108 4.42 1.72 -6.94
N ALA A 109 4.89 1.52 -5.71
CA ALA A 109 4.27 0.60 -4.78
C ALA A 109 2.83 1.01 -4.42
N GLY A 110 2.62 2.31 -4.18
CA GLY A 110 1.28 2.86 -3.94
C GLY A 110 0.35 2.69 -5.14
N SER A 111 0.86 2.91 -6.35
CA SER A 111 0.09 2.73 -7.60
C SER A 111 -0.35 1.27 -7.79
N ILE A 112 0.52 0.30 -7.48
CA ILE A 112 0.17 -1.12 -7.56
C ILE A 112 -0.92 -1.47 -6.55
N LEU A 113 -0.78 -1.06 -5.29
CA LEU A 113 -1.80 -1.26 -4.26
C LEU A 113 -3.14 -0.65 -4.64
N LEU A 114 -3.12 0.59 -5.14
CA LEU A 114 -4.32 1.29 -5.58
C LEU A 114 -4.97 0.56 -6.75
N GLY A 115 -4.21 0.20 -7.78
CA GLY A 115 -4.72 -0.52 -8.94
C GLY A 115 -5.41 -1.82 -8.55
N PHE A 116 -4.75 -2.63 -7.72
CA PHE A 116 -5.30 -3.87 -7.22
C PHE A 116 -6.57 -3.65 -6.38
N GLY A 117 -6.54 -2.72 -5.42
CA GLY A 117 -7.70 -2.43 -4.56
C GLY A 117 -8.90 -1.87 -5.33
N VAL A 118 -8.69 -1.06 -6.37
CA VAL A 118 -9.76 -0.57 -7.24
C VAL A 118 -10.37 -1.71 -8.04
N SER A 119 -9.55 -2.60 -8.60
CA SER A 119 -10.05 -3.80 -9.28
C SER A 119 -10.90 -4.65 -8.32
N GLU A 120 -10.41 -4.96 -7.12
CA GLU A 120 -11.16 -5.74 -6.13
C GLU A 120 -12.50 -5.10 -5.75
N ALA A 121 -12.53 -3.79 -5.53
CA ALA A 121 -13.77 -3.07 -5.21
C ALA A 121 -14.81 -3.18 -6.33
N ILE A 122 -14.39 -3.06 -7.59
CA ILE A 122 -15.27 -3.18 -8.76
C ILE A 122 -15.79 -4.61 -8.90
N PHE A 123 -14.89 -5.61 -8.90
CA PHE A 123 -15.28 -7.01 -9.04
C PHE A 123 -16.16 -7.49 -7.88
N GLY A 124 -15.87 -7.06 -6.65
CA GLY A 124 -16.68 -7.35 -5.48
C GLY A 124 -18.10 -6.77 -5.61
N GLY A 125 -18.21 -5.51 -6.05
CA GLY A 125 -19.50 -4.86 -6.29
C GLY A 125 -20.36 -5.61 -7.31
N ILE A 126 -19.79 -5.98 -8.46
CA ILE A 126 -20.50 -6.75 -9.50
C ILE A 126 -20.95 -8.12 -8.96
N THR A 127 -20.07 -8.81 -8.21
CA THR A 127 -20.39 -10.12 -7.64
C THR A 127 -21.58 -10.05 -6.67
N VAL A 128 -21.65 -9.00 -5.85
CA VAL A 128 -22.80 -8.77 -4.95
C VAL A 128 -24.07 -8.50 -5.75
N LEU A 129 -24.01 -7.69 -6.81
CA LEU A 129 -25.18 -7.43 -7.65
C LEU A 129 -25.71 -8.71 -8.30
N TRP A 130 -24.83 -9.59 -8.80
CA TRP A 130 -25.21 -10.90 -9.33
C TRP A 130 -25.81 -11.82 -8.25
N ALA A 131 -25.21 -11.86 -7.06
CA ALA A 131 -25.72 -12.67 -5.96
C ALA A 131 -27.15 -12.23 -5.54
N VAL A 132 -27.38 -10.92 -5.45
CA VAL A 132 -28.71 -10.36 -5.13
C VAL A 132 -29.69 -10.67 -6.26
N ALA A 133 -29.31 -10.50 -7.52
CA ALA A 133 -30.16 -10.85 -8.66
C ALA A 133 -30.56 -12.35 -8.63
N ALA A 134 -29.60 -13.24 -8.35
CA ALA A 134 -29.86 -14.68 -8.21
C ALA A 134 -30.81 -15.00 -7.05
N ALA A 135 -30.69 -14.31 -5.91
CA ALA A 135 -31.54 -14.51 -4.75
C ALA A 135 -33.03 -14.16 -4.98
N LEU A 136 -33.34 -13.37 -6.02
CA LEU A 136 -34.73 -13.00 -6.37
C LEU A 136 -35.48 -14.09 -7.15
N VAL A 137 -34.78 -15.10 -7.68
CA VAL A 137 -35.37 -16.16 -8.52
C VAL A 137 -36.54 -16.89 -7.85
N PRO A 138 -36.47 -17.30 -6.57
CA PRO A 138 -37.59 -17.99 -5.92
C PRO A 138 -38.86 -17.13 -5.79
N ALA A 139 -38.72 -15.82 -5.61
CA ALA A 139 -39.85 -14.88 -5.54
C ALA A 139 -40.45 -14.64 -6.93
N MET A 140 -39.64 -14.56 -7.98
CA MET A 140 -40.10 -14.48 -9.37
C MET A 140 -40.89 -15.72 -9.79
N GLN A 141 -40.43 -16.92 -9.38
CA GLN A 141 -41.13 -18.18 -9.63
C GLN A 141 -42.52 -18.23 -8.98
N LYS A 142 -42.73 -17.49 -7.89
CA LYS A 142 -44.04 -17.31 -7.21
C LYS A 142 -44.89 -16.19 -7.81
N GLY A 143 -44.47 -15.59 -8.93
CA GLY A 143 -45.23 -14.55 -9.63
C GLY A 143 -45.07 -13.13 -9.07
N ASN A 144 -44.06 -12.87 -8.23
CA ASN A 144 -43.82 -11.51 -7.73
C ASN A 144 -43.21 -10.61 -8.82
N GLU A 145 -44.02 -9.69 -9.36
CA GLU A 145 -43.60 -8.76 -10.42
C GLU A 145 -42.55 -7.75 -9.95
N THR A 146 -42.61 -7.29 -8.70
CA THR A 146 -41.59 -6.40 -8.13
C THR A 146 -40.23 -7.07 -8.09
N ALA A 147 -40.17 -8.35 -7.71
CA ALA A 147 -38.93 -9.13 -7.75
C ALA A 147 -38.39 -9.29 -9.17
N ARG A 148 -39.27 -9.44 -10.17
CA ARG A 148 -38.89 -9.55 -11.58
C ARG A 148 -38.34 -8.24 -12.13
N SER A 149 -39.01 -7.11 -11.87
CA SER A 149 -38.50 -5.79 -12.26
C SER A 149 -37.14 -5.49 -11.61
N LEU A 150 -36.96 -5.86 -10.34
CA LEU A 150 -35.69 -5.66 -9.64
C LEU A 150 -34.56 -6.54 -10.20
N HIS A 151 -34.82 -7.81 -10.52
CA HIS A 151 -33.85 -8.70 -11.17
C HIS A 151 -33.38 -8.15 -12.52
N ILE A 152 -34.31 -7.67 -13.35
CA ILE A 152 -33.98 -7.07 -14.66
C ILE A 152 -33.16 -5.79 -14.48
N ALA A 153 -33.54 -4.92 -13.53
CA ALA A 153 -32.83 -3.69 -13.26
C ALA A 153 -31.38 -3.93 -12.80
N LEU A 154 -31.17 -4.88 -11.88
CA LEU A 154 -29.84 -5.25 -11.40
C LEU A 154 -28.94 -5.79 -12.52
N ASN A 155 -29.50 -6.60 -13.44
CA ASN A 155 -28.73 -7.11 -14.58
C ASN A 155 -28.47 -6.03 -15.64
N ALA A 156 -29.42 -5.13 -15.91
CA ALA A 156 -29.24 -4.05 -16.86
C ALA A 156 -28.13 -3.07 -16.45
N ILE A 157 -27.95 -2.86 -15.14
CA ILE A 157 -26.84 -2.07 -14.58
C ILE A 157 -25.49 -2.77 -14.78
N ASN A 158 -25.45 -4.10 -14.78
CA ASN A 158 -24.20 -4.86 -14.98
C ASN A 158 -23.71 -4.93 -16.43
N PHE A 159 -24.60 -4.78 -17.42
CA PHE A 159 -24.27 -4.91 -18.85
C PHE A 159 -24.15 -3.57 -19.60
N ARG A 160 -24.19 -2.44 -18.89
CA ARG A 160 -23.97 -1.10 -19.43
C ARG A 160 -22.61 -0.56 -19.02
#